data_AF-A0A099ZDT1-F1
#
_entry.id   AF-A0A099ZDT1-F1
#
_cell.length_a   1.000
_cell.length_b   1.000
_cell.length_c   1.000
_cell.angle_alpha   90.00
_cell.angle_beta   90.00
_cell.angle_gamma   90.00
#
_symmetry.space_group_name_H-M   'P 1'
#
loop_
_entity.id
_entity.type
_entity.pdbx_description
1 polymer ?
#
loop_
_entity_poly.entity_id
_entity_poly.type
_entity_poly.pdbx_seq_one_letter_code
_entity_poly.pdbx_strand_id
1 'polypeptide(L)' 'CQSQAAENLPEDEQPECHPFWIDDDSNMPLPYDLEEVIANLQSLAQ' A
#
# COMPACT_ATOMS: atom_id res chain seq x y z
N CYS A 1 -9.45 2.32 -0.51
CA CYS A 1 -10.40 1.19 -0.30
C CYS A 1 -11.12 1.24 1.04
N GLN A 2 -10.53 1.79 2.11
CA GLN A 2 -11.07 1.70 3.48
C GLN A 2 -11.79 2.99 3.94
N SER A 3 -12.54 3.66 3.06
CA SER A 3 -13.36 4.80 3.52
C SER A 3 -14.68 4.27 4.08
N GLN A 4 -15.32 5.02 5.00
CA GLN A 4 -16.62 4.64 5.54
C GLN A 4 -17.66 4.35 4.46
N ALA A 5 -17.64 5.12 3.36
CA ALA A 5 -18.55 4.92 2.24
C ALA A 5 -18.27 3.60 1.50
N ALA A 6 -17.00 3.23 1.36
CA ALA A 6 -16.59 1.97 0.74
C ALA A 6 -16.91 0.75 1.63
N GLU A 7 -16.74 0.88 2.95
CA GLU A 7 -17.04 -0.19 3.91
C GLU A 7 -18.55 -0.49 4.05
N ASN A 8 -19.39 0.49 3.72
CA ASN A 8 -20.85 0.34 3.75
C ASN A 8 -21.43 -0.33 2.50
N LEU A 9 -20.60 -0.65 1.50
CA LEU A 9 -21.05 -1.34 0.29
C LEU A 9 -21.39 -2.82 0.60
N PRO A 10 -22.31 -3.42 -0.17
CA PRO A 10 -22.52 -4.86 -0.17
C PRO A 10 -21.22 -5.63 -0.38
N GLU A 11 -21.12 -6.85 0.18
CA GLU A 11 -19.88 -7.65 0.17
C GLU A 11 -19.34 -7.90 -1.25
N ASP A 12 -20.23 -8.10 -2.22
CA ASP A 12 -19.90 -8.31 -3.63
C ASP A 12 -19.47 -7.04 -4.37
N GLU A 13 -19.68 -5.88 -3.76
CA GLU A 13 -19.30 -4.56 -4.29
C GLU A 13 -18.16 -3.91 -3.49
N GLN A 14 -17.66 -4.55 -2.43
CA GLN A 14 -16.59 -3.97 -1.62
C GLN A 14 -15.30 -3.81 -2.43
N PRO A 15 -14.66 -2.64 -2.40
CA PRO A 15 -13.46 -2.40 -3.17
C PRO A 15 -12.27 -3.18 -2.59
N GLU A 16 -11.69 -4.03 -3.41
CA GLU A 16 -10.46 -4.73 -3.06
C GLU A 16 -9.25 -3.80 -3.19
N CYS A 17 -8.39 -3.74 -2.17
CA CYS A 17 -7.11 -3.04 -2.28
C CYS A 17 -6.09 -4.00 -2.88
N HIS A 18 -6.05 -4.07 -4.21
CA HIS A 18 -5.23 -5.03 -4.94
C HIS A 18 -4.40 -4.37 -6.06
N PRO A 19 -3.10 -4.65 -6.16
CA PRO A 19 -2.31 -5.47 -5.24
C PRO A 19 -2.06 -4.74 -3.90
N PHE A 20 -1.92 -5.53 -2.83
CA PHE A 20 -1.46 -5.09 -1.51
C PHE A 20 -0.59 -6.22 -0.94
N TRP A 21 0.49 -5.84 -0.26
CA TRP A 21 1.36 -6.79 0.44
C TRP A 21 1.91 -6.13 1.69
N ILE A 22 2.35 -6.97 2.63
CA ILE A 22 2.99 -6.53 3.86
C ILE A 22 4.51 -6.55 3.69
N ASP A 23 5.23 -5.82 4.54
CA ASP A 23 6.69 -5.67 4.42
C ASP A 23 7.46 -7.00 4.49
N ASP A 24 6.89 -8.01 5.16
CA ASP A 24 7.48 -9.35 5.29
C ASP A 24 7.16 -10.31 4.11
N ASP A 25 6.47 -9.85 3.06
CA ASP A 25 6.16 -10.69 1.90
C ASP A 25 7.41 -10.90 1.02
N SER A 26 8.04 -12.07 1.16
CA SER A 26 9.24 -12.47 0.41
C SER A 26 9.07 -12.54 -1.12
N ASN A 27 7.84 -12.55 -1.64
CA ASN A 27 7.61 -12.51 -3.09
C ASN A 27 7.68 -11.09 -3.65
N MET A 28 7.60 -10.08 -2.79
CA MET A 28 7.57 -8.69 -3.17
C MET A 28 8.94 -8.05 -2.90
N PRO A 29 9.63 -7.55 -3.94
CA PRO A 29 11.01 -7.07 -3.80
C PRO A 29 11.12 -5.68 -3.16
N LEU A 30 10.00 -4.98 -2.99
CA LEU A 30 9.92 -3.64 -2.43
C LEU A 30 8.78 -3.57 -1.42
N PRO A 31 8.88 -2.70 -0.39
CA PRO A 31 7.77 -2.46 0.52
C PRO A 31 6.59 -1.82 -0.22
N TYR A 32 5.39 -2.03 0.32
CA TYR A 32 4.19 -1.40 -0.22
C TYR A 32 4.20 0.11 0.06
N ASP A 33 4.61 0.50 1.27
CA ASP A 33 4.88 1.88 1.64
C ASP A 33 6.31 2.28 1.23
N LEU A 34 6.42 3.37 0.49
CA LEU A 34 7.69 3.86 -0.05
C LEU A 34 8.25 5.06 0.71
N GLU A 35 7.63 5.49 1.83
CA GLU A 35 8.06 6.68 2.57
C GLU A 35 9.56 6.67 2.90
N GLU A 36 10.06 5.57 3.47
CA GLU A 36 11.48 5.43 3.80
C GLU A 36 12.39 5.42 2.57
N VAL A 37 11.98 4.71 1.51
CA VAL A 37 12.74 4.63 0.25
C VAL A 37 12.89 6.03 -0.36
N ILE A 38 11.81 6.80 -0.39
CA ILE A 38 11.80 8.17 -0.90
C ILE A 38 12.68 9.07 -0.05
N ALA A 39 12.56 9.02 1.28
CA ALA A 39 13.37 9.81 2.20
C ALA A 39 14.88 9.54 2.01
N ASN A 40 15.25 8.28 1.86
CA ASN A 40 16.64 7.88 1.61
C ASN A 40 17.15 8.45 0.28
N LEU A 41 16.39 8.32 -0.81
CA LEU A 41 16.78 8.87 -2.11
C LEU A 41 16.92 10.40 -2.10
N GLN A 42 16.04 11.10 -1.39
CA GLN A 42 16.11 12.55 -1.24
C GLN A 42 17.35 13.00 -0.47
N SER A 43 17.76 12.25 0.56
CA SER A 43 18.98 12.55 1.32
C SER A 43 20.26 12.42 0.48
N LEU A 44 20.27 11.51 -0.50
CA LEU A 44 21.42 11.28 -1.39
C LEU A 44 21.52 12.31 -2.52
N ALA A 45 20.41 12.97 -2.85
CA ALA A 45 20.35 14.00 -3.87
C ALA A 45 20.70 15.41 -3.35
N GLN A 46 20.97 15.56 -2.06
CA GLN A 46 21.45 16.79 -1.40
C GLN A 46 22.98 16.81 -1.33
#